data_AF-A0A3D0ZUM4-F1
#
_entry.id   AF-A0A3D0ZUM4-F1
#
_cell.length_a   1.000
_cell.length_b   1.000
_cell.length_c   1.000
_cell.angle_alpha   90.00
_cell.angle_beta   90.00
_cell.angle_gamma   90.00
#
_symmetry.space_group_name_H-M   'P 1'
#
loop_
_entity.id
_entity.type
_entity.pdbx_description
1 polymer ?
#
loop_
_entity_poly.entity_id
_entity_poly.type
_entity_poly.pdbx_seq_one_letter_code
_entity_poly.pdbx_strand_id
1 'polypeptide(L)'
;QIKMAQGAKPGEGGQLPGHKVDDWIGRVRNSTPGVGLISPPPHHDIYSIEDLAQLIHDLKNVNPEARVSVKLVSELGVGTVAAGVS
;
A
#
# COMPACT_ATOMS: atom_id res chain seq x y z
N GLN A 1 8.34 -0.84 -2.02
CA GLN A 1 7.73 0.38 -1.47
C GLN A 1 6.43 -0.02 -0.77
N ILE A 2 6.28 0.31 0.50
CA ILE A 2 5.02 0.22 1.25
C ILE A 2 4.23 1.50 0.94
N LYS A 3 3.04 1.36 0.36
CA LYS A 3 2.23 2.49 -0.09
C LYS A 3 1.11 2.77 0.92
N MET A 4 1.35 3.67 1.88
CA MET A 4 0.32 4.03 2.87
C MET A 4 -0.77 4.92 2.27
N ALA A 5 -0.39 5.87 1.44
CA ALA A 5 -1.33 6.81 0.83
C ALA A 5 -0.84 7.35 -0.52
N GLN A 6 -1.69 8.13 -1.20
CA GLN A 6 -1.36 8.85 -2.42
C GLN A 6 -1.95 10.25 -2.44
N GLY A 7 -1.21 11.24 -2.93
CA GLY A 7 -1.62 12.65 -2.88
C GLY A 7 -2.90 12.96 -3.67
N ALA A 8 -3.21 12.21 -4.72
CA ALA A 8 -4.43 12.42 -5.52
C ALA A 8 -5.73 12.05 -4.77
N LYS A 9 -5.63 11.17 -3.77
CA LYS A 9 -6.76 10.77 -2.90
C LYS A 9 -6.21 10.20 -1.59
N PRO A 10 -5.82 11.07 -0.65
CA PRO A 10 -5.38 10.65 0.68
C PRO A 10 -6.54 9.97 1.40
N GLY A 11 -6.29 8.85 2.09
CA GLY A 11 -7.33 8.13 2.83
C GLY A 11 -8.21 7.18 2.00
N GLU A 12 -7.92 6.98 0.71
CA GLU A 12 -8.60 5.99 -0.13
C GLU A 12 -7.61 4.99 -0.76
N GLY A 13 -8.13 3.79 -1.06
CA GLY A 13 -7.41 2.76 -1.79
C GLY A 13 -7.34 3.02 -3.30
N GLY A 14 -6.59 2.17 -4.01
CA GLY A 14 -6.55 2.16 -5.47
C GLY A 14 -7.92 1.86 -6.08
N GLN A 15 -8.19 2.41 -7.26
CA GLN A 15 -9.40 2.11 -8.03
C GLN A 15 -9.00 1.77 -9.47
N LEU A 16 -9.49 0.64 -9.98
CA LEU A 16 -9.35 0.23 -11.37
C LEU A 16 -10.74 -0.14 -11.92
N PRO A 17 -11.30 0.66 -12.85
CA PRO A 17 -12.61 0.38 -13.45
C PRO A 17 -12.65 -0.98 -14.14
N GLY A 18 -13.79 -1.69 -14.05
CA GLY A 18 -13.91 -3.07 -14.54
C GLY A 18 -13.68 -3.23 -16.05
N HIS A 19 -14.09 -2.25 -16.86
CA HIS A 19 -13.81 -2.27 -18.31
C HIS A 19 -12.31 -2.15 -18.66
N LYS A 20 -11.47 -1.80 -17.69
CA LYS A 20 -10.01 -1.83 -17.81
C LYS A 20 -9.38 -3.09 -17.23
N VAL A 21 -10.17 -3.99 -16.66
CA VAL A 21 -9.72 -5.27 -16.08
C VAL A 21 -9.93 -6.34 -17.13
N ASP A 22 -8.99 -6.44 -18.06
CA ASP A 22 -8.96 -7.51 -19.07
C ASP A 22 -8.51 -8.85 -18.46
N ASP A 23 -8.46 -9.91 -19.28
CA ASP A 23 -8.06 -11.25 -18.84
C ASP A 23 -6.63 -11.29 -18.30
N TRP A 24 -5.73 -10.48 -18.86
CA TRP A 24 -4.35 -10.38 -18.38
C TRP A 24 -4.31 -9.77 -16.98
N ILE A 25 -4.98 -8.65 -16.77
CA ILE A 25 -5.04 -7.95 -15.49
C ILE A 25 -5.76 -8.80 -14.44
N GLY A 26 -6.89 -9.42 -14.81
CA GLY A 26 -7.63 -10.34 -13.95
C GLY A 26 -6.75 -11.47 -13.47
N ARG A 27 -6.01 -12.11 -14.38
CA ARG A 27 -5.05 -13.18 -14.04
C ARG A 27 -3.91 -12.70 -13.14
N VAL A 28 -3.27 -11.58 -13.48
CA VAL A 28 -2.14 -11.03 -12.68
C VAL A 28 -2.57 -10.63 -11.27
N ARG A 29 -3.80 -10.15 -11.09
CA ARG A 29 -4.34 -9.71 -9.80
C ARG A 29 -5.15 -10.78 -9.08
N ASN A 30 -5.24 -11.97 -9.65
CA ASN A 30 -6.08 -13.07 -9.17
C ASN A 30 -7.53 -12.62 -8.90
N SER A 31 -8.10 -11.87 -9.85
CA SER A 31 -9.42 -11.25 -9.79
C SER A 31 -10.26 -11.57 -11.03
N THR A 32 -11.57 -11.35 -10.95
CA THR A 32 -12.50 -11.61 -12.06
C THR A 32 -12.37 -10.54 -13.18
N PRO A 33 -12.11 -10.94 -14.45
CA PRO A 33 -12.15 -10.03 -15.59
C PRO A 33 -13.48 -9.28 -15.70
N GLY A 34 -13.43 -8.00 -16.10
CA GLY A 34 -14.61 -7.14 -16.21
C GLY A 34 -15.15 -6.57 -14.89
N VAL A 35 -14.68 -7.04 -13.73
CA VAL A 35 -15.12 -6.55 -12.41
C VAL A 35 -14.22 -5.42 -11.92
N GLY A 36 -14.82 -4.34 -11.42
CA GLY A 36 -14.07 -3.21 -10.86
C GLY A 36 -13.29 -3.58 -9.60
N LEU A 37 -12.05 -3.10 -9.48
CA LEU A 37 -11.19 -3.34 -8.33
C LEU A 37 -11.05 -2.07 -7.50
N ILE A 38 -11.64 -2.08 -6.31
CA ILE A 38 -11.48 -1.02 -5.30
C ILE A 38 -10.69 -1.63 -4.15
N SER A 39 -9.49 -1.12 -3.91
CA SER A 39 -8.68 -1.59 -2.78
C SER A 39 -9.23 -1.01 -1.46
N PRO A 40 -9.16 -1.77 -0.36
CA PRO A 40 -9.43 -1.22 0.97
C PRO A 40 -8.56 0.02 1.23
N PRO A 41 -9.08 1.03 1.96
CA PRO A 41 -8.28 2.20 2.31
C PRO A 41 -7.08 1.91 3.23
N PRO A 42 -7.22 1.18 4.36
CA PRO A 42 -6.08 0.80 5.17
C PRO A 42 -5.44 -0.50 4.65
N HIS A 43 -4.14 -0.67 4.90
CA HIS A 43 -3.54 -2.01 4.92
C HIS A 43 -4.08 -2.72 6.15
N HIS A 44 -4.71 -3.88 5.97
CA HIS A 44 -5.31 -4.65 7.07
C HIS A 44 -4.28 -5.23 8.05
N ASP A 45 -2.99 -5.13 7.72
CA ASP A 45 -1.88 -5.58 8.56
C ASP A 45 -1.15 -4.41 9.23
N ILE A 46 -1.69 -3.17 9.14
CA ILE A 46 -1.06 -1.96 9.69
C ILE A 46 -2.11 -1.10 10.40
N TYR A 47 -2.23 -1.26 11.70
CA TYR A 47 -3.09 -0.45 12.57
C TYR A 47 -2.32 0.45 13.53
N SER A 48 -1.02 0.20 13.71
CA SER A 48 -0.12 1.02 14.51
C SER A 48 1.26 1.20 13.87
N ILE A 49 2.14 1.96 14.53
CA ILE A 49 3.53 2.16 14.07
C ILE A 49 4.36 0.88 14.25
N GLU A 50 4.04 0.08 15.26
CA GLU A 50 4.67 -1.21 15.53
C GLU A 50 4.32 -2.23 14.43
N ASP A 51 3.09 -2.23 13.94
CA ASP A 51 2.68 -3.09 12.82
C ASP A 51 3.44 -2.74 11.52
N LEU A 52 3.65 -1.45 11.27
CA LEU A 52 4.48 -1.02 10.13
C LEU A 52 5.94 -1.47 10.29
N ALA A 53 6.48 -1.42 11.50
CA ALA A 53 7.81 -1.94 11.78
C ALA A 53 7.89 -3.46 11.56
N GLN A 54 6.85 -4.21 11.94
CA GLN A 54 6.75 -5.64 11.68
C GLN A 54 6.75 -5.93 10.17
N LEU A 55 5.96 -5.20 9.38
CA LEU A 55 5.96 -5.37 7.92
C LEU A 55 7.34 -5.04 7.31
N ILE A 56 8.02 -3.99 7.78
CA ILE A 56 9.38 -3.68 7.33
C ILE A 56 10.35 -4.82 7.65
N HIS A 57 10.25 -5.39 8.85
CA HIS A 57 11.05 -6.53 9.26
C HIS A 57 10.79 -7.76 8.37
N ASP A 58 9.52 -8.07 8.11
CA ASP A 58 9.12 -9.20 7.27
C ASP A 58 9.65 -9.04 5.83
N LEU A 59 9.56 -7.84 5.26
CA LEU A 59 10.09 -7.55 3.93
C LEU A 59 11.62 -7.69 3.86
N LYS A 60 12.36 -7.27 4.90
CA LYS A 60 13.82 -7.43 4.97
C LYS A 60 14.24 -8.89 5.19
N ASN A 61 13.42 -9.68 5.89
CA ASN A 61 13.67 -11.11 6.04
C ASN A 61 13.45 -11.89 4.75
N VAL A 62 12.44 -11.50 3.96
CA VAL A 62 12.19 -12.11 2.64
C VAL A 62 13.24 -11.70 1.62
N ASN A 63 13.68 -10.43 1.63
CA ASN A 63 14.71 -9.93 0.73
C ASN A 63 15.70 -8.99 1.46
N PRO A 64 16.83 -9.53 1.94
CA PRO A 64 17.82 -8.75 2.70
C PRO A 64 18.51 -7.63 1.91
N GLU A 65 18.57 -7.74 0.58
CA GLU A 65 19.24 -6.75 -0.28
C GLU A 65 18.31 -5.58 -0.66
N ALA A 66 16.99 -5.72 -0.46
CA ALA A 66 16.02 -4.73 -0.86
C ALA A 66 15.98 -3.52 0.09
N ARG A 67 16.01 -2.32 -0.49
CA ARG A 67 15.64 -1.10 0.25
C ARG A 67 14.13 -1.02 0.41
N VAL A 68 13.68 -0.83 1.64
CA VAL A 68 12.27 -0.58 1.97
C VAL A 68 12.02 0.93 2.04
N SER A 69 10.96 1.38 1.39
CA SER A 69 10.52 2.79 1.42
C SER A 69 9.05 2.86 1.76
N VAL A 70 8.66 3.87 2.52
CA VAL A 70 7.26 4.12 2.93
C VAL A 70 6.77 5.39 2.24
N LYS A 71 5.72 5.27 1.43
CA LYS A 71 5.10 6.41 0.73
C LYS A 71 3.99 7.00 1.59
N LEU A 72 4.25 8.19 2.13
CA LEU A 72 3.30 9.01 2.87
C LEU A 72 2.75 10.15 1.98
N VAL A 73 1.73 10.84 2.50
CA VAL A 73 1.20 12.08 1.93
C VAL A 73 1.52 13.21 2.90
N SER A 74 1.85 14.39 2.36
CA SER A 74 2.13 15.58 3.17
C SER A 74 0.87 16.07 3.86
N GLU A 75 0.92 16.13 5.19
CA GLU A 75 -0.11 16.68 6.06
C GLU A 75 0.54 17.19 7.36
N LEU A 76 -0.15 18.05 8.11
CA LEU A 76 0.29 18.43 9.45
C LEU A 76 0.53 17.17 10.30
N GLY A 77 1.69 17.07 10.93
CA GLY A 77 2.05 15.90 11.75
C GLY A 77 2.78 14.77 11.00
N VAL A 78 2.95 14.84 9.68
CA VAL A 78 3.71 13.82 8.91
C VAL A 78 5.16 13.66 9.39
N GLY A 79 5.76 14.72 9.94
CA GLY A 79 7.10 14.68 10.53
C GLY A 79 7.19 13.74 11.75
N THR A 80 6.17 13.76 12.62
CA THR A 80 6.09 12.86 13.77
C THR A 80 5.96 11.40 13.32
N VAL A 81 5.15 11.16 12.29
CA VAL A 81 5.01 9.82 11.69
C VAL A 81 6.35 9.39 11.09
N ALA A 82 7.00 10.24 10.30
CA ALA A 82 8.27 9.92 9.66
C ALA A 82 9.38 9.55 10.67
N ALA A 83 9.40 10.20 11.84
CA ALA A 83 10.33 9.87 12.92
C ALA A 83 10.09 8.47 13.54
N GLY A 84 8.86 7.97 13.51
CA GLY A 84 8.52 6.62 14.01
C GLY A 84 8.80 5.49 13.02
N VAL A 85 9.02 5.81 11.73
CA VAL A 85 9.22 4.84 10.64
C VAL A 85 10.70 4.67 10.25
N SER A 86 11.60 5.46 10.85
CA SER A 86 13.02 5.55 10.49
C SER A 86 13.85 4.34 10.92
#